data_AF-A0A4V4MEW3-F1
#
_entry.id   AF-A0A4V4MEW3-F1
#
_cell.length_a   1.000
_cell.length_b   1.000
_cell.length_c   1.000
_cell.angle_alpha   90.00
_cell.angle_beta   90.00
_cell.angle_gamma   90.00
#
_symmetry.space_group_name_H-M   'P 1'
#
loop_
_entity.id
_entity.type
_entity.pdbx_description
1 polymer ?
#
loop_
_entity_poly.entity_id
_entity_poly.type
_entity_poly.pdbx_seq_one_letter_code
_entity_poly.pdbx_strand_id
1 'polypeptide(L)'
;MDSIETTGENQYIQRKLLVLRGVAPLSAFTSLAVSIITAIGISPSLGDINDDFYTHLTPKQQSSMVGFYWIVLYALQAGTCFLFVGSQKDLTQMTLANALGYQYVISHVLHSLWAIFWILRSFTLSSIMMSLQTINLLSMYVWLCRATHLPDKTRPLDYFFIHIPIRMWTVVTVGLELQQSAFIAFDWLSTPTWRFSLHQVPAMISVAIPILLGCAIILVKRDHIWMLSHMWVLLALFLRHPKPFLVNFVAVAGWILLPLSLIGNAAWSRFLERREELHRIRLEEDAEERFEREHIAA
;
A
#
# COMPACT_ATOMS: atom_id res chain seq x y z
N MET A 1 -9.02 -15.13 -35.95
CA MET A 1 -9.24 -13.78 -35.38
C MET A 1 -8.36 -13.59 -34.14
N ASP A 2 -8.29 -14.58 -33.26
CA ASP A 2 -7.43 -14.59 -32.05
C ASP A 2 -5.91 -14.38 -32.29
N SER A 3 -5.36 -14.83 -33.42
CA SER A 3 -3.93 -14.68 -33.70
C SER A 3 -3.50 -13.26 -34.12
N ILE A 4 -4.43 -12.45 -34.64
CA ILE A 4 -4.18 -11.06 -35.06
C ILE A 4 -4.35 -10.11 -33.87
N GLU A 5 -5.31 -10.40 -32.99
CA GLU A 5 -5.57 -9.61 -31.79
C GLU A 5 -4.43 -9.72 -30.77
N THR A 6 -3.90 -10.94 -30.59
CA THR A 6 -2.72 -11.21 -29.74
C THR A 6 -1.43 -10.56 -30.25
N THR A 7 -1.24 -10.41 -31.57
CA THR A 7 -0.07 -9.72 -32.13
C THR A 7 -0.14 -8.21 -31.96
N GLY A 8 -1.33 -7.61 -32.11
CA GLY A 8 -1.54 -6.17 -31.89
C GLY A 8 -1.34 -5.75 -30.44
N GLU A 9 -1.89 -6.51 -29.49
CA GLU A 9 -1.74 -6.25 -28.05
C GLU A 9 -0.27 -6.36 -27.60
N ASN A 10 0.45 -7.37 -28.09
CA ASN A 10 1.85 -7.56 -27.75
C ASN A 10 2.72 -6.41 -28.31
N GLN A 11 2.46 -5.95 -29.54
CA GLN A 11 3.15 -4.78 -30.09
C GLN A 11 2.87 -3.50 -29.28
N TYR A 12 1.64 -3.29 -28.83
CA TYR A 12 1.29 -2.14 -27.98
C TYR A 12 2.04 -2.19 -26.64
N ILE A 13 2.05 -3.34 -25.97
CA ILE A 13 2.77 -3.56 -24.70
C ILE A 13 4.26 -3.29 -24.87
N GLN A 14 4.88 -3.79 -25.94
CA GLN A 14 6.31 -3.57 -26.21
C GLN A 14 6.64 -2.09 -26.45
N ARG A 15 5.81 -1.37 -27.22
CA ARG A 15 5.98 0.09 -27.42
C ARG A 15 5.85 0.86 -26.11
N LYS A 16 4.84 0.52 -25.29
CA LYS A 16 4.62 1.13 -23.98
C LYS A 16 5.81 0.88 -23.05
N LEU A 17 6.33 -0.34 -23.01
CA LEU A 17 7.51 -0.71 -22.21
C LEU A 17 8.77 0.00 -22.67
N LEU A 18 8.95 0.21 -23.97
CA LEU A 18 10.10 0.96 -24.50
C LEU A 18 10.18 2.36 -23.89
N VAL A 19 9.04 3.06 -23.80
CA VAL A 19 8.97 4.38 -23.17
C VAL A 19 9.17 4.27 -21.65
N LEU A 20 8.48 3.33 -21.01
CA LEU A 20 8.55 3.14 -19.55
C LEU A 20 9.95 2.77 -19.06
N ARG A 21 10.75 2.06 -19.86
CA ARG A 21 12.16 1.72 -19.55
C ARG A 21 13.02 2.95 -19.30
N GLY A 22 12.76 4.06 -20.00
CA GLY A 22 13.44 5.33 -19.76
C GLY A 22 12.76 6.17 -18.68
N VAL A 23 11.44 6.35 -18.81
CA VAL A 23 10.70 7.33 -17.98
C VAL A 23 10.50 6.85 -16.54
N ALA A 24 10.26 5.55 -16.30
CA ALA A 24 10.00 5.05 -14.95
C ALA A 24 11.22 5.20 -14.02
N PRO A 25 12.44 4.74 -14.39
CA PRO A 25 13.63 5.00 -13.58
C PRO A 25 13.91 6.49 -13.39
N LEU A 26 13.81 7.29 -14.46
CA LEU A 26 14.04 8.73 -14.39
C LEU A 26 13.09 9.42 -13.39
N SER A 27 11.80 9.07 -13.41
CA SER A 27 10.81 9.60 -12.48
C SER A 27 11.09 9.19 -11.03
N ALA A 28 11.49 7.94 -10.80
CA ALA A 28 11.85 7.44 -9.47
C ALA A 28 13.09 8.14 -8.90
N PHE A 29 14.15 8.28 -9.70
CA PHE A 29 15.35 9.02 -9.28
C PHE A 29 15.07 10.50 -9.03
N THR A 30 14.24 11.12 -9.86
CA THR A 30 13.82 12.53 -9.65
C THR A 30 13.08 12.67 -8.33
N SER A 31 12.14 11.76 -8.03
CA SER A 31 11.39 11.77 -6.78
C SER A 31 12.26 11.50 -5.56
N LEU A 32 13.22 10.59 -5.67
CA LEU A 32 14.23 10.37 -4.63
C LEU A 32 15.07 11.63 -4.39
N ALA A 33 15.56 12.27 -5.45
CA ALA A 33 16.36 13.48 -5.35
C ALA A 33 15.59 14.63 -4.68
N VAL A 34 14.34 14.87 -5.10
CA VAL A 34 13.46 15.85 -4.46
C VAL A 34 13.24 15.53 -2.99
N SER A 35 12.98 14.28 -2.64
CA SER A 35 12.75 13.88 -1.25
C SER A 35 13.99 14.02 -0.38
N ILE A 36 15.19 13.72 -0.90
CA ILE A 36 16.45 13.95 -0.17
C ILE A 36 16.68 15.44 0.04
N ILE A 37 16.51 16.25 -1.00
CA ILE A 37 16.69 17.71 -0.93
C ILE A 37 15.72 18.33 0.09
N THR A 38 14.45 17.92 0.08
CA THR A 38 13.44 18.46 1.00
C THR A 38 13.56 17.88 2.42
N ALA A 39 14.12 16.69 2.59
CA ALA A 39 14.32 16.08 3.91
C ALA A 39 15.55 16.63 4.66
N ILE A 40 16.65 16.93 3.96
CA ILE A 40 17.91 17.34 4.61
C ILE A 40 18.65 18.50 3.94
N GLY A 41 18.31 18.85 2.70
CA GLY A 41 19.05 19.85 1.92
C GLY A 41 18.55 21.29 2.05
N ILE A 42 17.34 21.50 2.58
CA ILE A 42 16.70 22.80 2.71
C ILE A 42 16.16 22.97 4.12
N SER A 43 16.26 24.19 4.66
CA SER A 43 15.62 24.59 5.92
C SER A 43 14.51 25.61 5.64
N PRO A 44 13.29 25.43 6.19
CA PRO A 44 12.85 24.30 7.01
C PRO A 44 12.71 23.01 6.18
N SER A 45 13.11 21.87 6.76
CA SER A 45 12.97 20.54 6.16
C SER A 45 11.56 19.97 6.31
N LEU A 46 11.27 18.85 5.63
CA LEU A 46 10.01 18.10 5.83
C LEU A 46 9.76 17.74 7.30
N GLY A 47 10.82 17.41 8.04
CA GLY A 47 10.75 17.11 9.47
C GLY A 47 10.45 18.35 10.30
N ASP A 48 11.16 19.45 10.03
CA ASP A 48 10.98 20.72 10.75
C ASP A 48 9.56 21.26 10.59
N ILE A 49 8.99 21.19 9.38
CA ILE A 49 7.60 21.62 9.14
C ILE A 49 6.61 20.74 9.92
N ASN A 50 6.86 19.43 10.06
CA ASN A 50 5.99 18.56 10.86
C ASN A 50 6.09 18.81 12.37
N ASP A 51 7.25 19.27 12.84
CA ASP A 51 7.44 19.69 14.22
C ASP A 51 6.82 21.08 14.48
N ASP A 52 6.92 22.02 13.53
CA ASP A 52 6.29 23.34 13.58
C ASP A 52 4.75 23.24 13.58
N PHE A 53 4.19 22.43 12.68
CA PHE A 53 2.75 22.20 12.52
C PHE A 53 2.33 20.89 13.19
N TYR A 54 2.55 20.82 14.51
CA TYR A 54 2.26 19.61 15.28
C TYR A 54 0.76 19.28 15.30
N THR A 55 0.41 18.06 14.91
CA THR A 55 -0.94 17.50 14.98
C THR A 55 -0.94 16.25 15.87
N HIS A 56 -2.13 15.73 16.18
CA HIS A 56 -2.28 14.45 16.88
C HIS A 56 -1.73 13.26 16.05
N LEU A 57 -1.51 13.47 14.76
CA LEU A 57 -1.03 12.48 13.80
C LEU A 57 0.48 12.59 13.51
N THR A 58 1.16 13.62 14.02
CA THR A 58 2.62 13.77 13.85
C THR A 58 3.36 12.57 14.48
N PRO A 59 4.18 11.82 13.71
CA PRO A 59 4.96 10.68 14.22
C PRO A 59 6.21 11.11 15.01
N LYS A 60 6.86 10.17 15.72
CA LYS A 60 8.07 10.47 16.51
C LYS A 60 9.21 10.77 15.56
N GLN A 61 9.71 12.02 15.60
CA GLN A 61 10.82 12.52 14.79
C GLN A 61 10.79 11.87 13.40
N GLN A 62 10.02 12.48 12.50
CA GLN A 62 9.91 12.09 11.08
C GLN A 62 11.24 11.60 10.49
N SER A 63 12.36 12.16 10.95
CA SER A 63 13.74 11.87 10.59
C SER A 63 14.26 10.45 10.86
N SER A 64 13.77 9.67 11.82
CA SER A 64 14.36 8.32 12.08
C SER A 64 13.48 7.16 11.64
N MET A 65 12.25 7.05 12.12
CA MET A 65 11.41 5.88 11.85
C MET A 65 10.69 5.93 10.49
N VAL A 66 10.11 7.08 10.17
CA VAL A 66 9.47 7.30 8.86
C VAL A 66 10.53 7.43 7.79
N GLY A 67 11.64 8.11 8.07
CA GLY A 67 12.83 8.12 7.20
C GLY A 67 13.35 6.72 6.88
N PHE A 68 13.51 5.85 7.88
CA PHE A 68 13.92 4.46 7.64
C PHE A 68 12.94 3.69 6.75
N TYR A 69 11.63 3.87 6.98
CA TYR A 69 10.59 3.27 6.13
C TYR A 69 10.75 3.68 4.67
N TRP A 70 10.95 4.99 4.42
CA TRP A 70 11.15 5.53 3.08
C TRP A 70 12.47 5.06 2.46
N ILE A 71 13.55 4.91 3.22
CA ILE A 71 14.81 4.34 2.72
C ILE A 71 14.60 2.91 2.21
N VAL A 72 13.93 2.06 2.99
CA VAL A 72 13.60 0.69 2.57
C VAL A 72 12.71 0.71 1.33
N LEU A 73 11.69 1.58 1.30
CA LEU A 73 10.79 1.71 0.16
C LEU A 73 11.51 2.15 -1.11
N TYR A 74 12.40 3.15 -1.04
CA TYR A 74 13.19 3.59 -2.19
C TYR A 74 14.17 2.51 -2.66
N ALA A 75 14.75 1.72 -1.75
CA ALA A 75 15.58 0.58 -2.13
C ALA A 75 14.78 -0.48 -2.92
N LEU A 76 13.55 -0.77 -2.49
CA LEU A 76 12.65 -1.66 -3.22
C LEU A 76 12.21 -1.08 -4.58
N GLN A 77 11.95 0.23 -4.65
CA GLN A 77 11.63 0.94 -5.89
C GLN A 77 12.80 0.93 -6.89
N ALA A 78 14.04 1.02 -6.41
CA ALA A 78 15.22 0.83 -7.27
C ALA A 78 15.20 -0.58 -7.91
N GLY A 79 14.80 -1.60 -7.15
CA GLY A 79 14.53 -2.94 -7.68
C GLY A 79 13.39 -2.96 -8.70
N THR A 80 12.30 -2.21 -8.48
CA THR A 80 11.22 -2.05 -9.49
C THR A 80 11.76 -1.46 -10.79
N CYS A 81 12.59 -0.42 -10.69
CA CYS A 81 13.23 0.22 -11.84
C CYS A 81 14.18 -0.74 -12.58
N PHE A 82 14.92 -1.57 -11.84
CA PHE A 82 15.72 -2.64 -12.43
C PHE A 82 14.85 -3.62 -13.22
N LEU A 83 13.67 -4.01 -12.72
CA LEU A 83 12.75 -4.88 -13.45
C LEU A 83 12.17 -4.20 -14.71
N PHE A 84 11.87 -2.90 -14.68
CA PHE A 84 11.46 -2.16 -15.88
C PHE A 84 12.49 -2.28 -17.01
N VAL A 85 13.78 -2.13 -16.68
CA VAL A 85 14.88 -2.15 -17.65
C VAL A 85 15.26 -3.57 -18.07
N GLY A 86 15.45 -4.46 -17.10
CA GLY A 86 16.10 -5.77 -17.28
C GLY A 86 15.16 -6.97 -17.40
N SER A 87 13.84 -6.81 -17.24
CA SER A 87 12.93 -7.96 -17.30
C SER A 87 12.83 -8.52 -18.72
N GLN A 88 13.08 -9.82 -18.85
CA GLN A 88 12.96 -10.59 -20.10
C GLN A 88 11.72 -11.49 -20.14
N LYS A 89 11.04 -11.69 -19.00
CA LYS A 89 9.88 -12.58 -18.92
C LYS A 89 8.61 -11.85 -19.36
N ASP A 90 7.89 -12.42 -20.32
CA ASP A 90 6.68 -11.81 -20.90
C ASP A 90 5.63 -11.44 -19.85
N LEU A 91 5.39 -12.33 -18.88
CA LEU A 91 4.38 -12.10 -17.84
C LEU A 91 4.78 -10.97 -16.87
N THR A 92 6.08 -10.84 -16.58
CA THR A 92 6.61 -9.74 -15.77
C THR A 92 6.51 -8.43 -16.56
N GLN A 93 6.86 -8.43 -17.84
CA GLN A 93 6.71 -7.30 -18.75
C GLN A 93 5.26 -6.84 -18.86
N MET A 94 4.32 -7.78 -19.00
CA MET A 94 2.88 -7.49 -19.02
C MET A 94 2.41 -6.85 -17.70
N THR A 95 2.86 -7.38 -16.56
CA THR A 95 2.54 -6.82 -15.24
C THR A 95 3.07 -5.39 -15.11
N LEU A 96 4.33 -5.15 -15.49
CA LEU A 96 4.95 -3.82 -15.48
C LEU A 96 4.25 -2.84 -16.41
N ALA A 97 3.82 -3.29 -17.60
CA ALA A 97 3.15 -2.44 -18.57
C ALA A 97 1.71 -2.10 -18.16
N ASN A 98 0.96 -3.09 -17.67
CA ASN A 98 -0.48 -2.98 -17.47
C ASN A 98 -0.88 -2.66 -16.02
N ALA A 99 -0.25 -3.29 -15.03
CA ALA A 99 -0.57 -3.07 -13.63
C ALA A 99 0.14 -1.84 -13.04
N LEU A 100 1.36 -1.53 -13.51
CA LEU A 100 2.12 -0.36 -13.07
C LEU A 100 2.02 0.77 -14.10
N GLY A 101 2.47 0.49 -15.32
CA GLY A 101 2.38 1.37 -16.47
C GLY A 101 2.81 2.81 -16.17
N TYR A 102 2.04 3.75 -16.72
CA TYR A 102 2.23 5.18 -16.45
C TYR A 102 1.78 5.60 -15.05
N GLN A 103 0.96 4.79 -14.35
CA GLN A 103 0.55 5.10 -12.98
C GLN A 103 1.75 5.11 -12.03
N TYR A 104 2.75 4.26 -12.27
CA TYR A 104 4.01 4.30 -11.52
C TYR A 104 4.75 5.63 -11.70
N VAL A 105 4.82 6.15 -12.93
CA VAL A 105 5.45 7.46 -13.20
C VAL A 105 4.66 8.57 -12.52
N ILE A 106 3.33 8.56 -12.65
CA ILE A 106 2.43 9.51 -12.01
C ILE A 106 2.62 9.50 -10.49
N SER A 107 2.81 8.33 -9.88
CA SER A 107 3.05 8.21 -8.44
C SER A 107 4.27 9.01 -7.97
N HIS A 108 5.38 8.93 -8.72
CA HIS A 108 6.59 9.66 -8.40
C HIS A 108 6.42 11.17 -8.60
N VAL A 109 5.72 11.57 -9.66
CA VAL A 109 5.42 12.99 -9.93
C VAL A 109 4.56 13.57 -8.82
N LEU A 110 3.45 12.92 -8.47
CA LEU A 110 2.55 13.39 -7.40
C LEU A 110 3.26 13.46 -6.04
N HIS A 111 4.08 12.47 -5.71
CA HIS A 111 4.85 12.48 -4.47
C HIS A 111 5.89 13.60 -4.44
N SER A 112 6.57 13.87 -5.57
CA SER A 112 7.53 14.98 -5.68
C SER A 112 6.84 16.33 -5.55
N LEU A 113 5.69 16.52 -6.22
CA LEU A 113 4.90 17.75 -6.15
C LEU A 113 4.36 17.98 -4.74
N TRP A 114 3.94 16.92 -4.05
CA TRP A 114 3.56 17.01 -2.65
C TRP A 114 4.69 17.55 -1.78
N ALA A 115 5.91 16.99 -1.90
CA ALA A 115 7.06 17.43 -1.12
C ALA A 115 7.41 18.90 -1.39
N ILE A 116 7.32 19.33 -2.66
CA ILE A 116 7.52 20.74 -3.04
C ILE A 116 6.45 21.63 -2.40
N PHE A 117 5.16 21.30 -2.53
CA PHE A 117 4.08 22.08 -1.93
C PHE A 117 4.13 22.09 -0.41
N TRP A 118 4.60 21.01 0.20
CA TRP A 118 4.84 20.93 1.65
C TRP A 118 5.87 21.96 2.11
N ILE A 119 7.03 22.00 1.45
CA ILE A 119 8.10 22.98 1.74
C ILE A 119 7.63 24.41 1.49
N LEU A 120 6.84 24.64 0.43
CA LEU A 120 6.22 25.93 0.15
C LEU A 120 5.08 26.30 1.12
N ARG A 121 4.77 25.45 2.12
CA ARG A 121 3.68 25.60 3.08
C ARG A 121 2.29 25.75 2.43
N SER A 122 2.14 25.24 1.21
CA SER A 122 0.85 25.16 0.53
C SER A 122 0.14 23.87 0.90
N PHE A 123 -0.31 23.78 2.16
CA PHE A 123 -0.84 22.54 2.73
C PHE A 123 -2.10 22.04 2.03
N THR A 124 -2.95 22.94 1.51
CA THR A 124 -4.12 22.56 0.71
C THR A 124 -3.72 21.86 -0.58
N LEU A 125 -2.77 22.42 -1.35
CA LEU A 125 -2.29 21.78 -2.58
C LEU A 125 -1.58 20.47 -2.27
N SER A 126 -0.79 20.44 -1.19
CA SER A 126 -0.13 19.25 -0.69
C SER A 126 -1.13 18.13 -0.35
N SER A 127 -2.22 18.44 0.37
CA SER A 127 -3.29 17.50 0.67
C SER A 127 -4.01 17.00 -0.60
N ILE A 128 -4.23 17.86 -1.59
CA ILE A 128 -4.80 17.46 -2.89
C ILE A 128 -3.86 16.47 -3.60
N MET A 129 -2.55 16.75 -3.64
CA MET A 129 -1.57 15.82 -4.23
C MET A 129 -1.57 14.46 -3.52
N MET A 130 -1.63 14.42 -2.19
CA MET A 130 -1.71 13.14 -1.46
C MET A 130 -3.03 12.41 -1.66
N SER A 131 -4.13 13.13 -1.85
CA SER A 131 -5.42 12.52 -2.18
C SER A 131 -5.38 11.85 -3.56
N LEU A 132 -4.84 12.55 -4.57
CA LEU A 132 -4.62 11.99 -5.90
C LEU A 132 -3.65 10.80 -5.86
N GLN A 133 -2.57 10.91 -5.08
CA GLN A 133 -1.59 9.84 -4.89
C GLN A 133 -2.24 8.60 -4.27
N THR A 134 -3.09 8.79 -3.27
CA THR A 134 -3.83 7.71 -2.62
C THR A 134 -4.73 6.98 -3.61
N ILE A 135 -5.50 7.71 -4.42
CA ILE A 135 -6.36 7.12 -5.46
C ILE A 135 -5.52 6.34 -6.47
N ASN A 136 -4.39 6.91 -6.91
CA ASN A 136 -3.50 6.27 -7.88
C ASN A 136 -2.90 4.97 -7.33
N LEU A 137 -2.39 4.99 -6.09
CA LEU A 137 -1.81 3.81 -5.43
C LEU A 137 -2.84 2.72 -5.15
N LEU A 138 -4.05 3.09 -4.69
CA LEU A 138 -5.14 2.13 -4.51
C LEU A 138 -5.56 1.51 -5.84
N SER A 139 -5.62 2.31 -6.92
CA SER A 139 -5.89 1.81 -8.27
C SER A 139 -4.85 0.79 -8.71
N MET A 140 -3.55 1.12 -8.57
CA MET A 140 -2.46 0.17 -8.84
C MET A 140 -2.62 -1.09 -7.99
N TYR A 141 -2.84 -0.97 -6.69
CA TYR A 141 -3.03 -2.12 -5.80
C TYR A 141 -4.19 -3.04 -6.25
N VAL A 142 -5.34 -2.47 -6.65
CA VAL A 142 -6.47 -3.24 -7.18
C VAL A 142 -6.09 -3.96 -8.48
N TRP A 143 -5.32 -3.33 -9.36
CA TRP A 143 -4.80 -3.96 -10.58
C TRP A 143 -3.85 -5.13 -10.30
N LEU A 144 -2.95 -4.98 -9.32
CA LEU A 144 -2.06 -6.05 -8.86
C LEU A 144 -2.82 -7.19 -8.16
N CYS A 145 -4.03 -6.94 -7.66
CA CYS A 145 -4.86 -7.98 -7.05
C CYS A 145 -5.63 -8.85 -8.05
N ARG A 146 -5.65 -8.48 -9.35
CA ARG A 146 -6.29 -9.29 -10.39
C ARG A 146 -5.52 -10.58 -10.63
N ALA A 147 -6.26 -11.63 -10.99
CA ALA A 147 -5.70 -12.99 -11.10
C ALA A 147 -4.51 -13.10 -12.06
N THR A 148 -4.50 -12.27 -13.12
CA THR A 148 -3.44 -12.21 -14.12
C THR A 148 -2.09 -11.72 -13.58
N HIS A 149 -2.08 -11.06 -12.42
CA HIS A 149 -0.90 -10.43 -11.84
C HIS A 149 -0.61 -10.94 -10.43
N LEU A 150 -1.19 -12.08 -10.02
CA LEU A 150 -0.97 -12.61 -8.68
C LEU A 150 0.51 -12.99 -8.44
N PRO A 151 1.02 -12.82 -7.21
CA PRO A 151 2.34 -13.27 -6.84
C PRO A 151 2.50 -14.77 -7.11
N ASP A 152 3.54 -15.11 -7.86
CA ASP A 152 3.87 -16.48 -8.20
C ASP A 152 5.13 -16.92 -7.47
N LYS A 153 5.08 -18.10 -6.85
CA LYS A 153 6.22 -18.66 -6.09
C LYS A 153 7.44 -18.91 -6.98
N THR A 154 7.24 -19.08 -8.29
CA THR A 154 8.33 -19.28 -9.27
C THR A 154 9.06 -17.97 -9.62
N ARG A 155 8.48 -16.81 -9.26
CA ARG A 155 9.01 -15.47 -9.57
C ARG A 155 9.08 -14.60 -8.32
N PRO A 156 9.96 -14.94 -7.36
CA PRO A 156 10.06 -14.20 -6.11
C PRO A 156 10.47 -12.74 -6.31
N LEU A 157 11.30 -12.44 -7.31
CA LEU A 157 11.74 -11.06 -7.60
C LEU A 157 10.56 -10.15 -8.00
N ASP A 158 9.59 -10.66 -8.75
CA ASP A 158 8.38 -9.92 -9.09
C ASP A 158 7.61 -9.58 -7.81
N TYR A 159 7.52 -10.51 -6.86
CA TYR A 159 6.90 -10.23 -5.57
C TYR A 159 7.63 -9.13 -4.80
N PHE A 160 8.94 -9.26 -4.60
CA PHE A 160 9.74 -8.31 -3.82
C PHE A 160 9.78 -6.91 -4.43
N PHE A 161 9.91 -6.80 -5.75
CA PHE A 161 10.14 -5.52 -6.41
C PHE A 161 8.91 -4.95 -7.12
N ILE A 162 7.80 -5.68 -7.22
CA ILE A 162 6.56 -5.12 -7.77
C ILE A 162 5.50 -5.00 -6.68
N HIS A 163 5.22 -6.09 -5.96
CA HIS A 163 4.10 -6.11 -5.02
C HIS A 163 4.42 -5.41 -3.71
N ILE A 164 5.58 -5.70 -3.09
CA ILE A 164 5.95 -5.15 -1.78
C ILE A 164 6.02 -3.61 -1.80
N PRO A 165 6.79 -2.96 -2.70
CA PRO A 165 6.89 -1.49 -2.68
C PRO A 165 5.55 -0.80 -2.90
N ILE A 166 4.67 -1.30 -3.79
CA ILE A 166 3.35 -0.69 -4.00
C ILE A 166 2.47 -0.83 -2.76
N ARG A 167 2.47 -1.99 -2.10
CA ARG A 167 1.73 -2.21 -0.83
C ARG A 167 2.25 -1.29 0.26
N MET A 168 3.56 -1.29 0.50
CA MET A 168 4.21 -0.42 1.49
C MET A 168 3.90 1.06 1.23
N TRP A 169 4.01 1.52 -0.02
CA TRP A 169 3.75 2.91 -0.37
C TRP A 169 2.28 3.27 -0.14
N THR A 170 1.36 2.38 -0.48
CA THR A 170 -0.08 2.60 -0.25
C THR A 170 -0.38 2.75 1.23
N VAL A 171 0.19 1.87 2.07
CA VAL A 171 0.00 1.89 3.51
C VAL A 171 0.48 3.19 4.15
N VAL A 172 1.71 3.64 3.85
CA VAL A 172 2.23 4.89 4.45
C VAL A 172 1.46 6.11 3.95
N THR A 173 1.03 6.10 2.70
CA THR A 173 0.27 7.22 2.12
C THR A 173 -1.10 7.35 2.79
N VAL A 174 -1.86 6.26 2.88
CA VAL A 174 -3.21 6.24 3.47
C VAL A 174 -3.17 6.40 4.99
N GLY A 175 -2.21 5.73 5.65
CA GLY A 175 -2.10 5.66 7.10
C GLY A 175 -1.45 6.87 7.76
N LEU A 176 -0.68 7.67 7.02
CA LEU A 176 0.09 8.78 7.59
C LEU A 176 0.08 10.02 6.71
N GLU A 177 0.65 9.97 5.51
CA GLU A 177 0.95 11.18 4.70
C GLU A 177 -0.31 11.96 4.32
N LEU A 178 -1.36 11.27 3.86
CA LEU A 178 -2.63 11.89 3.51
C LEU A 178 -3.28 12.54 4.72
N GLN A 179 -3.34 11.81 5.84
CA GLN A 179 -4.02 12.28 7.05
C GLN A 179 -3.28 13.47 7.65
N GLN A 180 -1.96 13.41 7.71
CA GLN A 180 -1.13 14.51 8.20
C GLN A 180 -1.29 15.75 7.32
N SER A 181 -1.26 15.59 5.99
CA SER A 181 -1.47 16.70 5.05
C SER A 181 -2.86 17.33 5.18
N ALA A 182 -3.90 16.51 5.34
CA ALA A 182 -5.26 16.99 5.52
C ALA A 182 -5.42 17.74 6.86
N PHE A 183 -4.86 17.23 7.96
CA PHE A 183 -4.99 17.86 9.28
C PHE A 183 -4.36 19.24 9.32
N ILE A 184 -3.18 19.40 8.73
CA ILE A 184 -2.53 20.71 8.67
C ILE A 184 -3.30 21.64 7.72
N ALA A 185 -3.80 21.13 6.59
CA ALA A 185 -4.62 21.94 5.68
C ALA A 185 -5.93 22.46 6.31
N PHE A 186 -6.53 21.70 7.23
CA PHE A 186 -7.72 22.10 7.99
C PHE A 186 -7.42 22.90 9.27
N ASP A 187 -6.16 23.25 9.53
CA ASP A 187 -5.71 23.91 10.77
C ASP A 187 -6.07 23.12 12.05
N TRP A 188 -6.15 21.78 11.95
CA TRP A 188 -6.39 20.90 13.09
C TRP A 188 -5.09 20.59 13.84
N LEU A 189 -4.47 21.65 14.33
CA LEU A 189 -3.21 21.62 15.06
C LEU A 189 -3.44 21.31 16.55
N SER A 190 -2.48 20.63 17.16
CA SER A 190 -2.48 20.27 18.57
C SER A 190 -1.67 21.24 19.44
N THR A 191 -1.02 22.22 18.80
CA THR A 191 -0.33 23.35 19.43
C THR A 191 -1.20 24.61 19.40
N PRO A 192 -1.22 25.43 20.47
CA PRO A 192 -0.57 25.24 21.76
C PRO A 192 -1.30 24.19 22.64
N THR A 193 -0.64 23.75 23.72
CA THR A 193 -1.06 22.63 24.60
C THR A 193 -2.49 22.66 25.15
N TRP A 194 -3.15 23.82 25.17
CA TRP A 194 -4.56 23.94 25.57
C TRP A 194 -5.54 23.41 24.51
N ARG A 195 -5.15 23.35 23.23
CA ARG A 195 -5.94 22.74 22.13
C ARG A 195 -5.86 21.22 22.09
N PHE A 196 -5.19 20.60 23.05
CA PHE A 196 -4.89 19.18 23.00
C PHE A 196 -6.12 18.27 23.10
N SER A 197 -7.20 18.74 23.74
CA SER A 197 -8.51 18.06 23.74
C SER A 197 -9.34 18.32 22.49
N LEU A 198 -8.97 19.32 21.69
CA LEU A 198 -9.64 19.67 20.45
C LEU A 198 -9.20 18.71 19.34
N HIS A 199 -10.12 18.38 18.44
CA HIS A 199 -9.89 17.51 17.27
C HIS A 199 -9.40 16.07 17.56
N GLN A 200 -9.51 15.59 18.81
CA GLN A 200 -9.15 14.21 19.16
C GLN A 200 -10.02 13.16 18.45
N VAL A 201 -11.31 13.44 18.26
CA VAL A 201 -12.25 12.53 17.58
C VAL A 201 -11.94 12.43 16.08
N PRO A 202 -11.77 13.54 15.33
CA PRO A 202 -11.24 13.47 13.97
C PRO A 202 -9.93 12.69 13.87
N ALA A 203 -8.96 12.95 14.77
CA ALA A 203 -7.67 12.25 14.77
C ALA A 203 -7.84 10.73 14.98
N MET A 204 -8.71 10.34 15.91
CA MET A 204 -9.06 8.95 16.16
C MET A 204 -9.65 8.28 14.90
N ILE A 205 -10.60 8.93 14.24
CA ILE A 205 -11.24 8.42 13.02
C ILE A 205 -10.21 8.27 11.89
N SER A 206 -9.34 9.26 11.71
CA SER A 206 -8.28 9.23 10.69
C SER A 206 -7.27 8.11 10.87
N VAL A 207 -7.02 7.66 12.10
CA VAL A 207 -6.18 6.48 12.37
C VAL A 207 -6.99 5.19 12.24
N ALA A 208 -8.26 5.19 12.66
CA ALA A 208 -9.12 4.01 12.61
C ALA A 208 -9.44 3.56 11.17
N ILE A 209 -9.70 4.48 10.25
CA ILE A 209 -10.09 4.14 8.87
C ILE A 209 -9.00 3.31 8.15
N PRO A 210 -7.72 3.73 8.10
CA PRO A 210 -6.65 2.91 7.54
C PRO A 210 -6.51 1.54 8.20
N ILE A 211 -6.65 1.45 9.54
CA ILE A 211 -6.59 0.18 10.28
C ILE A 211 -7.71 -0.75 9.83
N LEU A 212 -8.95 -0.27 9.76
CA LEU A 212 -10.10 -1.07 9.35
C LEU A 212 -9.96 -1.54 7.90
N LEU A 213 -9.50 -0.65 7.00
CA LEU A 213 -9.17 -1.01 5.62
C LEU A 213 -8.08 -2.09 5.57
N GLY A 214 -7.04 -1.95 6.39
CA GLY A 214 -5.98 -2.94 6.50
C GLY A 214 -6.48 -4.29 7.00
N CYS A 215 -7.33 -4.30 8.03
CA CYS A 215 -7.96 -5.52 8.55
C CYS A 215 -8.77 -6.23 7.45
N ALA A 216 -9.58 -5.48 6.70
CA ALA A 216 -10.37 -6.03 5.59
C ALA A 216 -9.48 -6.65 4.51
N ILE A 217 -8.41 -5.96 4.11
CA ILE A 217 -7.46 -6.46 3.10
C ILE A 217 -6.75 -7.72 3.60
N ILE A 218 -6.28 -7.73 4.85
CA ILE A 218 -5.60 -8.88 5.46
C ILE A 218 -6.54 -10.08 5.56
N LEU A 219 -7.80 -9.85 5.96
CA LEU A 219 -8.82 -10.90 6.05
C LEU A 219 -9.15 -11.54 4.70
N VAL A 220 -9.10 -10.77 3.61
CA VAL A 220 -9.44 -11.28 2.26
C VAL A 220 -8.22 -11.91 1.57
N LYS A 221 -7.04 -11.31 1.69
CA LYS A 221 -5.86 -11.66 0.88
C LYS A 221 -4.69 -12.25 1.66
N ARG A 222 -4.79 -12.36 2.99
CA ARG A 222 -3.71 -12.84 3.88
C ARG A 222 -2.40 -12.07 3.66
N ASP A 223 -2.50 -10.73 3.56
CA ASP A 223 -1.37 -9.89 3.18
C ASP A 223 -0.47 -9.53 4.39
N HIS A 224 0.63 -10.27 4.55
CA HIS A 224 1.61 -10.01 5.62
C HIS A 224 2.33 -8.66 5.47
N ILE A 225 2.56 -8.21 4.24
CA ILE A 225 3.29 -6.96 3.99
C ILE A 225 2.44 -5.77 4.40
N TRP A 226 1.14 -5.82 4.08
CA TRP A 226 0.18 -4.80 4.49
C TRP A 226 0.11 -4.66 6.02
N MET A 227 0.08 -5.80 6.73
CA MET A 227 0.09 -5.87 8.18
C MET A 227 1.37 -5.26 8.78
N LEU A 228 2.55 -5.74 8.37
CA LEU A 228 3.84 -5.27 8.89
C LEU A 228 4.04 -3.77 8.64
N SER A 229 3.67 -3.30 7.45
CA SER A 229 3.74 -1.89 7.09
C SER A 229 2.86 -1.03 8.00
N HIS A 230 1.61 -1.47 8.24
CA HIS A 230 0.71 -0.75 9.13
C HIS A 230 1.24 -0.74 10.56
N MET A 231 1.72 -1.87 11.07
CA MET A 231 2.30 -1.96 12.41
C MET A 231 3.49 -1.02 12.58
N TRP A 232 4.36 -0.88 11.56
CA TRP A 232 5.46 0.07 11.58
C TRP A 232 4.99 1.53 11.63
N VAL A 233 4.01 1.90 10.80
CA VAL A 233 3.43 3.25 10.80
C VAL A 233 2.77 3.55 12.15
N LEU A 234 2.03 2.59 12.72
CA LEU A 234 1.43 2.73 14.05
C LEU A 234 2.49 2.83 15.14
N LEU A 235 3.63 2.14 15.03
CA LEU A 235 4.75 2.28 15.97
C LEU A 235 5.33 3.70 15.94
N ALA A 236 5.61 4.20 14.73
CA ALA A 236 6.13 5.55 14.53
C ALA A 236 5.16 6.60 15.07
N LEU A 237 3.86 6.37 14.91
CA LEU A 237 2.81 7.20 15.49
C LEU A 237 2.80 7.10 17.02
N PHE A 238 2.77 5.91 17.58
CA PHE A 238 2.62 5.67 19.02
C PHE A 238 3.77 6.25 19.85
N LEU A 239 5.00 6.21 19.33
CA LEU A 239 6.18 6.64 20.07
C LEU A 239 6.30 8.16 20.27
N ARG A 240 5.49 8.98 19.58
CA ARG A 240 5.48 10.44 19.78
C ARG A 240 4.51 10.79 20.91
N HIS A 241 5.03 11.49 21.91
CA HIS A 241 4.25 12.04 23.00
C HIS A 241 4.38 13.57 23.04
N PRO A 242 3.36 14.30 23.55
CA PRO A 242 2.09 13.79 24.07
C PRO A 242 1.07 13.46 22.97
N LYS A 243 0.26 12.40 23.15
CA LYS A 243 -0.89 12.07 22.28
C LYS A 243 -2.21 11.89 23.04
N PRO A 244 -3.35 12.28 22.45
CA PRO A 244 -4.67 12.01 23.02
C PRO A 244 -4.86 10.53 23.35
N PHE A 245 -5.59 10.26 24.43
CA PHE A 245 -5.93 8.89 24.83
C PHE A 245 -6.63 8.12 23.69
N LEU A 246 -7.58 8.75 22.99
CA LEU A 246 -8.33 8.12 21.90
C LEU A 246 -7.44 7.66 20.74
N VAL A 247 -6.44 8.46 20.36
CA VAL A 247 -5.51 8.13 19.28
C VAL A 247 -4.61 6.96 19.69
N ASN A 248 -4.09 6.98 20.92
CA ASN A 248 -3.27 5.89 21.45
C ASN A 248 -4.09 4.59 21.61
N PHE A 249 -5.34 4.70 22.07
CA PHE A 249 -6.24 3.56 22.19
C PHE A 249 -6.45 2.88 20.83
N VAL A 250 -6.77 3.65 19.79
CA VAL A 250 -6.95 3.10 18.44
C VAL A 250 -5.65 2.54 17.87
N ALA A 251 -4.51 3.17 18.12
CA ALA A 251 -3.21 2.64 17.69
C ALA A 251 -2.91 1.28 18.33
N VAL A 252 -3.13 1.13 19.64
CA VAL A 252 -2.98 -0.13 20.38
C VAL A 252 -3.99 -1.17 19.90
N ALA A 253 -5.26 -0.79 19.69
CA ALA A 253 -6.26 -1.67 19.12
C ALA A 253 -5.85 -2.17 17.72
N GLY A 254 -5.29 -1.29 16.88
CA GLY A 254 -4.74 -1.67 15.57
C GLY A 254 -3.62 -2.71 15.66
N TRP A 255 -2.72 -2.57 16.62
CA TRP A 255 -1.66 -3.55 16.89
C TRP A 255 -2.18 -4.95 17.24
N ILE A 256 -3.39 -5.05 17.81
CA ILE A 256 -4.05 -6.32 18.12
C ILE A 256 -4.88 -6.82 16.94
N LEU A 257 -5.70 -5.93 16.34
CA LEU A 257 -6.65 -6.26 15.30
C LEU A 257 -6.00 -6.71 13.98
N LEU A 258 -4.85 -6.12 13.62
CA LEU A 258 -4.16 -6.46 12.37
C LEU A 258 -3.59 -7.89 12.38
N PRO A 259 -2.83 -8.34 13.40
CA PRO A 259 -2.46 -9.76 13.53
C PRO A 259 -3.67 -10.68 13.72
N LEU A 260 -4.69 -10.25 14.48
CA LEU A 260 -5.88 -11.05 14.70
C LEU A 260 -6.64 -11.31 13.40
N SER A 261 -6.66 -10.34 12.49
CA SER A 261 -7.22 -10.47 11.15
C SER A 261 -6.50 -11.55 10.32
N LEU A 262 -5.17 -11.66 10.48
CA LEU A 262 -4.39 -12.71 9.84
C LEU A 262 -4.74 -14.11 10.38
N ILE A 263 -4.86 -14.22 11.72
CA ILE A 263 -5.27 -15.45 12.40
C ILE A 263 -6.70 -15.83 11.99
N GLY A 264 -7.60 -14.84 11.92
CA GLY A 264 -8.99 -15.02 11.48
C GLY A 264 -9.07 -15.58 10.06
N ASN A 265 -8.28 -15.05 9.12
CA ASN A 265 -8.21 -15.61 7.77
C ASN A 265 -7.69 -17.07 7.76
N ALA A 266 -6.65 -17.36 8.56
CA ALA A 266 -6.10 -18.72 8.67
C ALA A 266 -7.09 -19.72 9.29
N ALA A 267 -7.89 -19.28 10.27
CA ALA A 267 -8.95 -20.09 10.86
C ALA A 267 -10.11 -20.31 9.86
N TRP A 268 -10.50 -19.26 9.14
CA TRP A 268 -11.58 -19.31 8.14
C TRP A 268 -11.24 -20.23 6.97
N SER A 269 -10.02 -20.14 6.43
CA SER A 269 -9.54 -21.03 5.35
C SER A 269 -9.56 -22.50 5.77
N ARG A 270 -9.02 -22.82 6.96
CA ARG A 270 -9.08 -24.19 7.51
C ARG A 270 -10.51 -24.68 7.74
N PHE A 271 -11.42 -23.80 8.13
CA PHE A 271 -12.83 -24.16 8.29
C PHE A 271 -13.49 -24.48 6.94
N LEU A 272 -13.19 -23.70 5.90
CA LEU A 272 -13.68 -23.94 4.55
C LEU A 272 -13.11 -25.23 3.95
N GLU A 273 -11.80 -25.47 4.08
CA GLU A 273 -11.15 -26.71 3.64
C GLU A 273 -11.82 -27.94 4.24
N ARG A 274 -12.08 -27.93 5.56
CA ARG A 274 -12.81 -29.01 6.23
C ARG A 274 -14.24 -29.20 5.71
N ARG A 275 -14.94 -28.10 5.37
CA ARG A 275 -16.28 -28.19 4.80
C ARG A 275 -16.26 -28.76 3.39
N GLU A 276 -15.27 -28.40 2.58
CA GLU A 276 -15.09 -28.94 1.23
C GLU A 276 -14.73 -30.42 1.26
N GLU A 277 -13.84 -30.84 2.17
CA GLU A 277 -13.51 -32.26 2.39
C GLU A 277 -14.75 -33.07 2.77
N LEU A 278 -15.53 -32.61 3.75
CA LEU A 278 -16.78 -33.26 4.16
C LEU A 278 -17.82 -33.30 3.04
N HIS A 279 -17.89 -32.25 2.22
CA HIS A 279 -18.80 -32.21 1.08
C HIS A 279 -18.35 -33.17 -0.04
N ARG A 280 -17.05 -33.31 -0.28
CA ARG A 280 -16.49 -34.25 -1.24
C ARG A 280 -16.79 -35.70 -0.85
N ILE A 281 -16.58 -36.05 0.42
CA ILE A 281 -16.87 -37.39 0.96
C ILE A 281 -18.35 -37.73 0.74
N ARG A 282 -19.26 -36.79 1.02
CA ARG A 282 -20.69 -36.98 0.80
C ARG A 282 -21.06 -37.21 -0.67
N LEU A 283 -20.40 -36.51 -1.61
CA LEU A 283 -20.65 -36.70 -3.04
C LEU A 283 -20.14 -38.04 -3.56
N GLU A 284 -19.04 -38.56 -2.99
CA GLU A 284 -18.52 -39.90 -3.29
C GLU A 284 -19.49 -40.98 -2.78
N GLU A 285 -20.01 -40.87 -1.55
CA GLU A 285 -21.04 -41.77 -1.00
C GLU A 285 -22.33 -41.76 -1.84
N ASP A 286 -22.85 -40.57 -2.20
CA ASP A 286 -24.06 -40.44 -3.03
C ASP A 286 -23.88 -40.97 -4.47
N ALA A 287 -22.63 -41.10 -4.95
CA ALA A 287 -22.30 -41.67 -6.25
C ALA A 287 -22.20 -43.20 -6.19
N GLU A 288 -21.57 -43.74 -5.15
CA GLU A 288 -21.51 -45.19 -4.88
C GLU A 288 -22.91 -45.77 -4.68
N GLU A 289 -23.75 -45.14 -3.86
CA GLU A 289 -25.14 -45.58 -3.65
C GLU A 289 -26.00 -45.55 -4.92
N ARG A 290 -25.68 -44.66 -5.87
CA ARG A 290 -26.35 -44.60 -7.17
C ARG A 290 -25.90 -45.72 -8.08
N PHE A 291 -24.59 -45.96 -8.13
CA PHE A 291 -24.01 -47.04 -8.90
C PHE A 291 -24.54 -48.41 -8.45
N GLU A 292 -24.61 -48.65 -7.13
CA GLU A 292 -25.19 -49.89 -6.60
C GLU A 292 -26.66 -50.06 -6.96
N ARG A 293 -27.46 -49.00 -6.89
CA ARG A 293 -28.88 -49.03 -7.29
C ARG A 293 -29.08 -49.34 -8.76
N GLU A 294 -28.24 -48.78 -9.64
CA GLU A 294 -28.30 -49.07 -11.07
C GLU A 294 -27.83 -50.50 -11.41
N HIS A 295 -26.84 -51.02 -10.68
CA HIS A 295 -26.34 -52.38 -10.90
C HIS A 295 -27.29 -53.48 -10.40
N ILE A 296 -28.04 -53.21 -9.33
CA ILE A 296 -29.05 -54.15 -8.81
C ILE A 296 -30.33 -54.16 -9.68
N ALA A 297 -30.58 -53.09 -10.43
CA ALA A 297 -31.76 -52.95 -11.29
C ALA A 297 -31.58 -53.49 -12.73
N ALA A 298 -30.36 -53.90 -13.11
CA ALA A 298 -30.01 -54.47 -14.41
C ALA A 298 -29.94 -56.01 -14.37
#